data_AF-A0A928IKT8-F1
#
_entry.id   AF-A0A928IKT8-F1
#
_cell.length_a   1.000
_cell.length_b   1.000
_cell.length_c   1.000
_cell.angle_alpha   90.00
_cell.angle_beta   90.00
_cell.angle_gamma   90.00
#
_symmetry.space_group_name_H-M   'P 1'
#
loop_
_entity.id
_entity.type
_entity.pdbx_description
1 polymer ?
#
loop_
_entity_poly.entity_id
_entity_poly.type
_entity_poly.pdbx_seq_one_letter_code
_entity_poly.pdbx_strand_id
1 'polypeptide(L)'
;MVDFEESIDKISNLVYDDSNDTETSNGGEGMNAKDMLLAALRETKTTQAEAATKVGWMPQQLSQRIVRNSIRADDFLSLLEAIGIEVTLTVRDTGNPVRVYVKGAGRRVKAMVDRVTYDTAASNAISNNFYADGVNEYTDGKAMELYIDKEGRYFFAEYSNWEGGKDRISPVSAAEAAAFIEKYGTELDKKPKTDE
;
A
#
# COMPACT_ATOMS: atom_id res chain seq x y z
N MET A 1 11.98 23.90 18.25
CA MET A 1 11.00 24.84 17.67
C MET A 1 10.76 24.31 16.27
N VAL A 2 9.78 23.42 16.12
CA VAL A 2 9.42 22.87 14.82
C VAL A 2 8.78 24.02 14.05
N ASP A 3 9.26 24.27 12.83
CA ASP A 3 8.93 25.47 12.09
C ASP A 3 7.42 25.55 11.86
N PHE A 4 6.83 26.69 12.20
CA PHE A 4 5.40 26.93 12.01
C PHE A 4 5.01 26.78 10.54
N GLU A 5 5.94 27.11 9.62
CA GLU A 5 5.81 26.92 8.18
C GLU A 5 5.68 25.43 7.78
N GLU A 6 6.49 24.54 8.38
CA GLU A 6 6.42 23.08 8.12
C GLU A 6 5.09 22.47 8.63
N SER A 7 4.46 23.10 9.62
CA SER A 7 3.15 22.69 10.13
C SER A 7 2.01 23.15 9.22
N ILE A 8 2.12 24.33 8.60
CA ILE A 8 1.13 24.82 7.62
C ILE A 8 1.10 23.92 6.38
N ASP A 9 2.26 23.48 5.88
CA ASP A 9 2.33 22.58 4.71
C ASP A 9 1.75 21.19 4.99
N LYS A 10 1.82 20.70 6.24
CA LYS A 10 1.17 19.44 6.63
C LYS A 10 -0.35 19.60 6.77
N ILE A 11 -0.80 20.78 7.21
CA ILE A 11 -2.23 21.12 7.32
C ILE A 11 -2.85 21.33 5.95
N SER A 12 -2.15 21.96 5.00
CA SER A 12 -2.67 22.21 3.64
C SER A 12 -2.94 20.93 2.84
N ASN A 13 -2.25 19.83 3.16
CA ASN A 13 -2.42 18.51 2.55
C ASN A 13 -3.43 17.60 3.29
N LEU A 14 -4.07 18.08 4.35
CA LEU A 14 -4.99 17.28 5.16
C LEU A 14 -6.39 17.23 4.51
N VAL A 15 -6.84 16.03 4.17
CA VAL A 15 -8.08 15.77 3.41
C VAL A 15 -9.38 16.05 4.21
N TYR A 16 -9.30 16.18 5.53
CA TYR A 16 -10.47 16.42 6.39
C TYR A 16 -10.15 17.49 7.45
N ASP A 17 -10.69 18.70 7.24
CA ASP A 17 -10.91 19.70 8.28
C ASP A 17 -12.24 19.37 8.97
N ASP A 18 -12.17 18.97 10.24
CA ASP A 18 -13.34 18.52 10.98
C ASP A 18 -13.96 19.72 11.70
N SER A 19 -14.97 20.32 11.07
CA SER A 19 -15.94 21.14 11.78
C SER A 19 -17.33 20.95 11.18
N ASN A 20 -18.05 19.96 11.72
CA ASN A 20 -19.50 20.08 11.84
C ASN A 20 -19.79 21.25 12.80
N ASP A 21 -19.83 22.46 12.26
CA ASP A 21 -20.70 23.52 12.75
C ASP A 21 -20.88 24.56 11.64
N THR A 22 -22.13 24.83 11.32
CA THR A 22 -22.56 25.97 10.53
C THR A 22 -22.06 27.26 11.19
N GLU A 23 -21.01 27.88 10.65
CA GLU A 23 -20.75 29.33 10.58
C GLU A 23 -19.26 29.57 10.27
N THR A 24 -18.96 29.98 9.03
CA THR A 24 -17.68 30.57 8.59
C THR A 24 -16.41 29.96 9.21
N SER A 25 -15.97 28.82 8.69
CA SER A 25 -14.61 28.33 8.93
C SER A 25 -13.59 29.33 8.35
N ASN A 26 -12.54 29.62 9.12
CA ASN A 26 -11.38 30.37 8.65
C ASN A 26 -10.51 29.48 7.72
N GLY A 27 -11.10 28.98 6.63
CA GLY A 27 -10.53 27.99 5.70
C GLY A 27 -11.49 27.61 4.57
N GLY A 28 -10.99 26.95 3.51
CA GLY A 28 -11.75 26.59 2.30
C GLY A 28 -12.83 25.52 2.52
N GLU A 29 -13.75 25.35 1.56
CA GLU A 29 -14.80 24.32 1.59
C GLU A 29 -14.22 22.90 1.75
N GLY A 30 -14.92 22.04 2.49
CA GLY A 30 -14.53 20.65 2.71
C GLY A 30 -14.42 19.85 1.41
N MET A 31 -13.29 19.16 1.24
CA MET A 31 -12.98 18.40 0.02
C MET A 31 -13.76 17.07 -0.03
N ASN A 32 -14.43 16.79 -1.13
CA ASN A 32 -15.10 15.49 -1.37
C ASN A 32 -14.35 14.63 -2.40
N ALA A 33 -14.82 13.39 -2.61
CA ALA A 33 -14.18 12.44 -3.54
C ALA A 33 -14.10 12.96 -4.99
N LYS A 34 -15.07 13.76 -5.44
CA LYS A 34 -15.01 14.40 -6.75
C LYS A 34 -13.86 15.41 -6.80
N ASP A 35 -13.71 16.24 -5.77
CA ASP A 35 -12.66 17.27 -5.75
C ASP A 35 -11.27 16.63 -5.71
N MET A 36 -11.09 15.57 -4.91
CA MET A 36 -9.88 14.76 -4.90
C MET A 36 -9.59 14.14 -6.27
N LEU A 37 -10.58 13.52 -6.92
CA LEU A 37 -10.39 12.92 -8.23
C LEU A 37 -10.03 13.96 -9.29
N LEU A 38 -10.67 15.14 -9.29
CA LEU A 38 -10.36 16.22 -10.22
C LEU A 38 -8.98 16.85 -9.98
N ALA A 39 -8.52 16.89 -8.73
CA ALA A 39 -7.15 17.29 -8.41
C ALA A 39 -6.14 16.24 -8.92
N ALA A 40 -6.38 14.97 -8.63
CA ALA A 40 -5.54 13.85 -9.07
C ALA A 40 -5.42 13.76 -10.61
N LEU A 41 -6.52 13.96 -11.34
CA LEU A 41 -6.51 14.00 -12.80
C LEU A 41 -5.67 15.16 -13.36
N ARG A 42 -5.72 16.33 -12.70
CA ARG A 42 -4.91 17.49 -13.08
C ARG A 42 -3.42 17.23 -12.87
N GLU A 43 -3.05 16.65 -11.72
CA GLU A 43 -1.67 16.35 -11.37
C GLU A 43 -1.06 15.30 -12.30
N THR A 44 -1.80 14.22 -12.54
CA THR A 44 -1.37 13.12 -13.42
C THR A 44 -1.54 13.43 -14.91
N LYS A 45 -2.02 14.64 -15.25
CA LYS A 45 -2.32 15.10 -16.63
C LYS A 45 -3.20 14.11 -17.40
N THR A 46 -4.07 13.40 -16.70
CA THR A 46 -4.99 12.41 -17.27
C THR A 46 -6.38 13.01 -17.42
N THR A 47 -7.02 12.84 -18.56
CA THR A 47 -8.39 13.30 -18.77
C THR A 47 -9.41 12.35 -18.10
N GLN A 48 -10.61 12.85 -17.80
CA GLN A 48 -11.70 11.99 -17.30
C GLN A 48 -12.02 10.83 -18.26
N ALA A 49 -11.93 11.07 -19.58
CA ALA A 49 -12.22 10.04 -20.57
C ALA A 49 -11.17 8.92 -20.56
N GLU A 50 -9.89 9.28 -20.45
CA GLU A 50 -8.79 8.31 -20.32
C GLU A 50 -8.91 7.52 -19.01
N ALA A 51 -9.13 8.19 -17.88
CA ALA A 51 -9.30 7.53 -16.58
C ALA A 51 -10.48 6.54 -16.59
N ALA A 52 -11.62 6.94 -17.18
CA ALA A 52 -12.77 6.05 -17.36
C ALA A 52 -12.38 4.82 -18.20
N THR A 53 -11.65 5.02 -19.29
CA THR A 53 -11.24 3.94 -20.20
C THR A 53 -10.30 2.96 -19.51
N LYS A 54 -9.36 3.45 -18.68
CA LYS A 54 -8.43 2.61 -17.92
C LYS A 54 -9.13 1.67 -16.92
N VAL A 55 -10.29 2.07 -16.39
CA VAL A 55 -11.13 1.22 -15.50
C VAL A 55 -12.25 0.49 -16.24
N GLY A 56 -12.23 0.48 -17.58
CA GLY A 56 -13.20 -0.24 -18.42
C GLY A 56 -14.58 0.42 -18.50
N TRP A 57 -14.68 1.73 -18.24
CA TRP A 57 -15.92 2.49 -18.32
C TRP A 57 -15.98 3.38 -19.55
N MET A 58 -17.21 3.68 -19.96
CA MET A 58 -17.47 4.74 -20.92
C MET A 58 -17.26 6.11 -20.25
N PRO A 59 -16.64 7.10 -20.93
CA PRO A 59 -16.42 8.44 -20.37
C PRO A 59 -17.68 9.09 -19.78
N GLN A 60 -18.84 8.84 -20.38
CA GLN A 60 -20.13 9.36 -19.92
C GLN A 60 -20.54 8.77 -18.56
N GLN A 61 -20.18 7.53 -18.24
CA GLN A 61 -20.47 6.91 -16.95
C GLN A 61 -19.71 7.61 -15.83
N LEU A 62 -18.42 7.88 -16.03
CA LEU A 62 -17.63 8.62 -15.04
C LEU A 62 -18.13 10.06 -14.88
N SER A 63 -18.39 10.74 -15.99
CA SER A 63 -18.93 12.11 -15.97
C SER A 63 -20.25 12.21 -15.18
N GLN A 64 -21.19 11.27 -15.39
CA GLN A 64 -22.45 11.25 -14.65
C GLN A 64 -22.24 11.01 -13.15
N ARG A 65 -21.32 10.12 -12.77
CA ARG A 65 -21.02 9.84 -11.35
C ARG A 65 -20.35 11.04 -10.67
N ILE A 66 -19.48 11.75 -11.38
CA ILE A 66 -18.87 13.00 -10.91
C ILE A 66 -19.95 14.06 -10.67
N VAL A 67 -20.83 14.30 -11.66
CA VAL A 67 -21.90 15.32 -11.55
C VAL A 67 -22.86 14.99 -10.41
N ARG A 68 -23.18 13.71 -10.21
CA ARG A 68 -24.12 13.24 -9.17
C ARG A 68 -23.47 13.07 -7.78
N ASN A 69 -22.17 13.30 -7.66
CA ASN A 69 -21.40 13.02 -6.44
C ASN A 69 -21.66 11.60 -5.90
N SER A 70 -21.63 10.61 -6.80
CA SER A 70 -22.09 9.25 -6.52
C SER A 70 -21.02 8.18 -6.80
N ILE A 71 -19.74 8.57 -6.74
CA ILE A 71 -18.63 7.63 -6.89
C ILE A 71 -18.51 6.85 -5.57
N ARG A 72 -18.53 5.52 -5.65
CA ARG A 72 -18.35 4.65 -4.47
C ARG A 72 -16.87 4.59 -4.08
N ALA A 73 -16.58 4.18 -2.85
CA ALA A 73 -15.20 4.16 -2.35
C ALA A 73 -14.29 3.18 -3.14
N ASP A 74 -14.80 1.99 -3.46
CA ASP A 74 -14.12 1.00 -4.31
C ASP A 74 -13.78 1.58 -5.68
N ASP A 75 -14.79 2.14 -6.34
CA ASP A 75 -14.66 2.81 -7.63
C ASP A 75 -13.67 3.98 -7.62
N PHE A 76 -13.68 4.78 -6.55
CA PHE A 76 -12.78 5.92 -6.37
C PHE A 76 -11.32 5.46 -6.24
N LEU A 77 -11.06 4.44 -5.43
CA LEU A 77 -9.72 3.88 -5.26
C LEU A 77 -9.18 3.29 -6.56
N SER A 78 -10.00 2.52 -7.29
CA SER A 78 -9.61 1.97 -8.60
C SER A 78 -9.31 3.05 -9.64
N LEU A 79 -10.04 4.17 -9.63
CA LEU A 79 -9.76 5.30 -10.51
C LEU A 79 -8.42 5.97 -10.17
N LEU A 80 -8.11 6.17 -8.88
CA LEU A 80 -6.84 6.74 -8.44
C LEU A 80 -5.66 5.84 -8.81
N GLU A 81 -5.78 4.54 -8.55
CA GLU A 81 -4.78 3.54 -8.92
C GLU A 81 -4.52 3.55 -10.44
N ALA A 82 -5.59 3.56 -11.26
CA ALA A 82 -5.48 3.56 -12.72
C ALA A 82 -4.78 4.81 -13.29
N ILE A 83 -4.83 5.94 -12.59
CA ILE A 83 -4.12 7.16 -12.98
C ILE A 83 -2.75 7.32 -12.30
N GLY A 84 -2.31 6.32 -11.53
CA GLY A 84 -0.98 6.28 -10.91
C GLY A 84 -0.89 7.02 -9.57
N ILE A 85 -2.01 7.14 -8.86
CA ILE A 85 -2.06 7.71 -7.51
C ILE A 85 -2.12 6.58 -6.48
N GLU A 86 -1.14 6.55 -5.59
CA GLU A 86 -1.10 5.64 -4.44
C GLU A 86 -1.88 6.25 -3.27
N VAL A 87 -2.79 5.48 -2.67
CA VAL A 87 -3.56 5.89 -1.49
C VAL A 87 -3.04 5.16 -0.26
N THR A 88 -2.48 5.91 0.69
CA THR A 88 -2.05 5.38 1.99
C THR A 88 -3.00 5.85 3.09
N LEU A 89 -3.36 4.94 3.98
CA LEU A 89 -4.15 5.24 5.16
C LEU A 89 -3.19 5.39 6.34
N THR A 90 -3.30 6.48 7.10
CA THR A 90 -2.42 6.78 8.23
C THR A 90 -3.23 7.16 9.44
N VAL A 91 -2.90 6.59 10.60
CA VAL A 91 -3.52 6.93 11.89
C VAL A 91 -3.05 8.33 12.29
N ARG A 92 -3.98 9.30 12.32
CA ARG A 92 -3.69 10.72 12.59
C ARG A 92 -2.82 10.95 13.83
N ASP A 93 -3.17 10.32 14.94
CA ASP A 93 -2.51 10.58 16.23
C ASP A 93 -1.08 10.04 16.31
N THR A 94 -0.77 8.99 15.54
CA THR A 94 0.51 8.28 15.63
C THR A 94 1.38 8.43 14.39
N GLY A 95 0.81 8.85 13.26
CA GLY A 95 1.47 8.83 11.96
C GLY A 95 1.71 7.42 11.41
N ASN A 96 1.21 6.37 12.06
CA ASN A 96 1.44 4.99 11.63
C ASN A 96 0.53 4.61 10.45
N PRO A 97 1.04 3.94 9.41
CA PRO A 97 0.22 3.47 8.32
C PRO A 97 -0.75 2.38 8.79
N VAL A 98 -2.00 2.45 8.36
CA VAL A 98 -3.00 1.40 8.53
C VAL A 98 -2.70 0.31 7.51
N ARG A 99 -2.18 -0.82 8.01
CA ARG A 99 -1.90 -2.00 7.20
C ARG A 99 -2.92 -3.07 7.55
N VAL A 100 -3.61 -3.60 6.54
CA VAL A 100 -4.45 -4.79 6.73
C VAL A 100 -3.53 -5.94 7.13
N TYR A 101 -3.93 -6.72 8.14
CA TYR A 101 -3.18 -7.92 8.50
C TYR A 101 -3.25 -8.92 7.35
N VAL A 102 -2.11 -9.25 6.77
CA VAL A 102 -1.99 -10.27 5.74
C VAL A 102 -1.31 -11.48 6.36
N LYS A 103 -2.07 -12.57 6.46
CA LYS A 103 -1.57 -13.86 6.95
C LYS A 103 -0.62 -14.46 5.91
N GLY A 104 0.57 -14.87 6.34
CA GLY A 104 1.49 -15.60 5.47
C GLY A 104 1.02 -17.02 5.15
N ALA A 105 1.53 -17.54 4.03
CA ALA A 105 1.25 -18.88 3.53
C ALA A 105 2.06 -19.96 4.26
N GLY A 106 3.26 -19.63 4.73
CA GLY A 106 4.13 -20.58 5.41
C GLY A 106 3.75 -20.88 6.86
N ARG A 107 4.39 -21.90 7.45
CA ARG A 107 4.24 -22.22 8.88
C ARG A 107 4.82 -21.11 9.76
N ARG A 108 4.36 -21.01 11.01
CA ARG A 108 4.85 -19.98 11.93
C ARG A 108 6.35 -20.17 12.21
N VAL A 109 7.12 -19.10 12.03
CA VAL A 109 8.53 -19.04 12.42
C VAL A 109 8.70 -17.90 13.42
N LYS A 110 9.46 -18.16 14.48
CA LYS A 110 9.79 -17.17 15.51
C LYS A 110 11.24 -17.33 15.91
N ALA A 111 11.98 -16.24 15.89
CA ALA A 111 13.38 -16.24 16.29
C ALA A 111 13.78 -14.87 16.85
N MET A 112 14.81 -14.89 17.69
CA MET A 112 15.49 -13.68 18.14
C MET A 112 16.77 -13.50 17.32
N VAL A 113 16.90 -12.35 16.67
CA VAL A 113 18.08 -11.96 15.90
C VAL A 113 18.49 -10.57 16.37
N ASP A 114 19.76 -10.39 16.74
CA ASP A 114 20.30 -9.13 17.23
C ASP A 114 19.45 -8.46 18.34
N ARG A 115 18.97 -9.28 19.28
CA ARG A 115 18.10 -8.90 20.42
C ARG A 115 16.69 -8.43 20.03
N VAL A 116 16.34 -8.49 18.75
CA VAL A 116 14.99 -8.26 18.26
C VAL A 116 14.27 -9.59 18.09
N THR A 117 13.04 -9.68 18.61
CA THR A 117 12.19 -10.86 18.39
C THR A 117 11.33 -10.64 17.17
N TYR A 118 11.51 -11.48 16.17
CA TYR A 118 10.68 -11.55 14.97
C TYR A 118 9.74 -12.75 15.08
N ASP A 119 8.47 -12.56 14.70
CA ASP A 119 7.43 -13.57 14.84
C ASP A 119 6.44 -13.43 13.67
N THR A 120 6.40 -14.42 12.78
CA THR A 120 5.52 -14.33 11.58
C THR A 120 4.03 -14.27 11.93
N ALA A 121 3.63 -14.73 13.12
CA ALA A 121 2.24 -14.63 13.55
C ALA A 121 1.85 -13.22 14.02
N ALA A 122 2.82 -12.35 14.33
CA ALA A 122 2.60 -10.98 14.79
C ALA A 122 2.99 -9.93 13.73
N SER A 123 3.29 -10.38 12.51
CA SER A 123 3.78 -9.57 11.40
C SER A 123 2.93 -9.79 10.15
N ASN A 124 2.97 -8.84 9.22
CA ASN A 124 2.25 -8.92 7.96
C ASN A 124 3.14 -9.55 6.89
N ALA A 125 2.63 -10.55 6.19
CA ALA A 125 3.28 -11.08 4.99
C ALA A 125 3.11 -10.10 3.83
N ILE A 126 4.19 -9.87 3.07
CA ILE A 126 4.21 -8.92 1.95
C ILE A 126 4.31 -9.67 0.62
N SER A 127 5.25 -10.61 0.52
CA SER A 127 5.52 -11.34 -0.73
C SER A 127 6.19 -12.68 -0.40
N ASN A 128 6.12 -13.64 -1.31
CA ASN A 128 6.78 -14.94 -1.15
C ASN A 128 7.21 -15.48 -2.52
N ASN A 129 8.13 -16.45 -2.52
CA ASN A 129 8.51 -17.18 -3.72
C ASN A 129 7.96 -18.62 -3.74
N PHE A 130 6.90 -18.90 -2.99
CA PHE A 130 6.25 -20.21 -3.06
C PHE A 130 5.74 -20.44 -4.48
N TYR A 131 5.98 -21.62 -5.05
CA TYR A 131 5.52 -21.96 -6.39
C TYR A 131 6.04 -21.02 -7.49
N ALA A 132 7.22 -20.42 -7.30
CA ALA A 132 7.84 -19.57 -8.32
C ALA A 132 8.11 -20.30 -9.64
N ASP A 133 8.25 -21.63 -9.63
CA ASP A 133 8.36 -22.49 -10.82
C ASP A 133 6.98 -22.99 -11.34
N GLY A 134 5.89 -22.56 -10.72
CA GLY A 134 4.51 -22.93 -11.05
C GLY A 134 4.08 -24.33 -10.61
N VAL A 135 4.95 -25.11 -9.97
CA VAL A 135 4.70 -26.53 -9.68
C VAL A 135 5.06 -26.90 -8.24
N ASN A 136 6.17 -26.39 -7.71
CA ASN A 136 6.71 -26.79 -6.41
C ASN A 136 6.67 -25.64 -5.40
N GLU A 137 6.20 -25.94 -4.18
CA GLU A 137 6.21 -24.98 -3.07
C GLU A 137 7.62 -24.46 -2.77
N TYR A 138 8.64 -25.30 -2.99
CA TYR A 138 10.05 -25.01 -2.73
C TYR A 138 10.86 -25.03 -4.04
N THR A 139 11.73 -24.05 -4.22
CA THR A 139 12.78 -24.09 -5.23
C THR A 139 14.05 -24.67 -4.60
N ASP A 140 14.53 -25.79 -5.11
CA ASP A 140 15.67 -26.54 -4.55
C ASP A 140 15.53 -26.86 -3.05
N GLY A 141 14.31 -27.10 -2.59
CA GLY A 141 14.01 -27.43 -1.19
C GLY A 141 14.06 -26.25 -0.21
N LYS A 142 14.07 -25.02 -0.74
CA LYS A 142 13.93 -23.79 0.03
C LYS A 142 12.82 -22.90 -0.51
N ALA A 143 12.19 -22.17 0.39
CA ALA A 143 11.22 -21.13 0.08
C ALA A 143 11.40 -19.98 1.06
N MET A 144 10.99 -18.78 0.68
CA MET A 144 11.09 -17.59 1.51
C MET A 144 9.81 -16.77 1.40
N GLU A 145 9.45 -16.18 2.53
CA GLU A 145 8.35 -15.23 2.62
C GLU A 145 8.82 -13.98 3.36
N LEU A 146 8.57 -12.83 2.75
CA LEU A 146 8.92 -11.52 3.27
C LEU A 146 7.82 -11.03 4.21
N TYR A 147 8.24 -10.55 5.38
CA TYR A 147 7.37 -9.96 6.38
C TYR A 147 7.81 -8.56 6.76
N ILE A 148 6.87 -7.79 7.30
CA ILE A 148 7.13 -6.56 8.04
C ILE A 148 6.44 -6.62 9.40
N ASP A 149 7.19 -6.28 10.45
CA ASP A 149 6.63 -6.18 11.79
C ASP A 149 5.99 -4.81 12.07
N LYS A 150 5.40 -4.69 13.26
CA LYS A 150 4.71 -3.48 13.71
C LYS A 150 5.62 -2.27 13.90
N GLU A 151 6.94 -2.49 14.04
CA GLU A 151 7.94 -1.42 14.09
C GLU A 151 8.48 -1.04 12.70
N GLY A 152 7.96 -1.65 11.63
CA GLY A 152 8.37 -1.37 10.26
C GLY A 152 9.65 -2.06 9.82
N ARG A 153 10.12 -3.08 10.56
CA ARG A 153 11.34 -3.82 10.21
C ARG A 153 11.01 -4.97 9.28
N TYR A 154 11.77 -5.10 8.20
CA TYR A 154 11.64 -6.18 7.23
C TYR A 154 12.45 -7.41 7.64
N PHE A 155 11.91 -8.59 7.38
CA PHE A 155 12.61 -9.86 7.59
C PHE A 155 12.05 -10.97 6.70
N PHE A 156 12.90 -11.92 6.33
CA PHE A 156 12.47 -13.16 5.68
C PHE A 156 12.19 -14.24 6.72
N ALA A 157 11.12 -14.99 6.51
CA ALA A 157 10.99 -16.36 7.00
C ALA A 157 11.51 -17.30 5.91
N GLU A 158 12.62 -17.97 6.18
CA GLU A 158 13.23 -18.96 5.28
C GLU A 158 12.79 -20.35 5.68
N TYR A 159 12.14 -21.05 4.78
CA TYR A 159 11.65 -22.41 4.96
C TYR A 159 12.57 -23.41 4.27
N SER A 160 12.87 -24.50 4.94
CA SER A 160 13.60 -25.63 4.34
C SER A 160 12.81 -26.92 4.50
N ASN A 161 12.85 -27.76 3.46
CA ASN A 161 12.30 -29.12 3.48
C ASN A 161 13.39 -30.21 3.51
N TRP A 162 14.67 -29.82 3.56
CA TRP A 162 15.78 -30.76 3.66
C TRP A 162 15.80 -31.44 5.03
N GLU A 163 16.25 -32.69 5.06
CA GLU A 163 16.39 -33.44 6.31
C GLU A 163 17.40 -32.73 7.23
N GLY A 164 16.94 -32.34 8.42
CA GLY A 164 17.73 -31.53 9.37
C GLY A 164 17.78 -30.02 9.08
N GLY A 165 17.20 -29.57 7.97
CA GLY A 165 16.97 -28.16 7.69
C GLY A 165 16.01 -27.54 8.70
N LYS A 166 16.40 -26.40 9.30
CA LYS A 166 15.53 -25.63 10.20
C LYS A 166 15.13 -24.34 9.52
N ASP A 167 13.91 -23.90 9.80
CA ASP A 167 13.47 -22.57 9.40
C ASP A 167 14.25 -21.50 10.12
N ARG A 168 14.38 -20.36 9.46
CA ARG A 168 15.18 -19.25 9.96
C ARG A 168 14.46 -17.94 9.74
N ILE A 169 14.84 -16.96 10.55
CA ILE A 169 14.53 -15.57 10.30
C ILE A 169 15.81 -14.84 9.97
N SER A 170 15.75 -14.06 8.89
CA SER A 170 16.83 -13.19 8.44
C SER A 170 16.29 -11.76 8.32
N PRO A 171 16.67 -10.84 9.22
CA PRO A 171 16.35 -9.42 9.06
C PRO A 171 16.95 -8.88 7.77
N VAL A 172 16.23 -8.00 7.09
CA VAL A 172 16.69 -7.42 5.82
C VAL A 172 16.46 -5.93 5.76
N SER A 173 17.23 -5.27 4.91
CA SER A 173 17.04 -3.85 4.61
C SER A 173 15.79 -3.61 3.75
N ALA A 174 15.30 -2.37 3.75
CA ALA A 174 14.19 -1.96 2.88
C ALA A 174 14.54 -2.13 1.39
N ALA A 175 15.82 -1.97 1.01
CA ALA A 175 16.27 -2.16 -0.37
C ALA A 175 16.19 -3.62 -0.82
N GLU A 176 16.61 -4.56 0.05
CA GLU A 176 16.49 -6.00 -0.23
C GLU A 176 15.03 -6.45 -0.26
N ALA A 177 14.20 -5.93 0.65
CA ALA A 177 12.76 -6.15 0.63
C ALA A 177 12.13 -5.67 -0.69
N ALA A 178 12.48 -4.46 -1.15
CA ALA A 178 11.99 -3.92 -2.41
C ALA A 178 12.38 -4.77 -3.62
N ALA A 179 13.64 -5.21 -3.70
CA ALA A 179 14.11 -6.08 -4.78
C ALA A 179 13.38 -7.44 -4.79
N PHE A 180 13.05 -7.98 -3.62
CA PHE A 180 12.28 -9.21 -3.51
C PHE A 180 10.84 -9.03 -3.99
N ILE A 181 10.19 -7.92 -3.61
CA ILE A 181 8.83 -7.56 -4.05
C ILE A 181 8.79 -7.33 -5.57
N GLU A 182 9.78 -6.65 -6.15
CA GLU A 182 9.85 -6.44 -7.59
C GLU A 182 9.86 -7.78 -8.34
N LYS A 183 10.55 -8.78 -7.80
CA LYS A 183 10.67 -10.10 -8.40
C LYS A 183 9.44 -11.00 -8.16
N TYR A 184 8.92 -11.03 -6.93
CA TYR A 184 7.95 -12.03 -6.46
C TYR A 184 6.65 -11.45 -5.88
N GLY A 185 6.51 -10.13 -5.80
CA GLY A 185 5.30 -9.44 -5.35
C GLY A 185 4.11 -9.70 -6.27
N THR A 186 2.91 -9.40 -5.79
CA THR A 186 1.72 -9.40 -6.64
C THR A 186 1.74 -8.20 -7.59
N GLU A 187 0.89 -8.16 -8.62
CA GLU A 187 0.80 -6.99 -9.51
C GLU A 187 0.44 -5.69 -8.75
N LEU A 188 -0.17 -5.80 -7.56
CA LEU A 188 -0.44 -4.67 -6.65
C LEU A 188 0.81 -4.18 -5.90
N ASP A 189 1.82 -5.04 -5.71
CA ASP A 189 3.04 -4.72 -4.96
C ASP A 189 4.21 -4.34 -5.88
N LYS A 190 4.11 -4.66 -7.18
CA LYS A 190 5.11 -4.30 -8.18
C LYS A 190 4.92 -2.84 -8.58
N LYS A 191 6.02 -2.11 -8.74
CA LYS A 191 5.98 -0.78 -9.37
C LYS A 191 5.21 -0.88 -10.69
N PRO A 192 4.38 0.13 -11.04
CA PRO A 192 3.74 0.15 -12.34
C PRO A 192 4.81 -0.02 -13.42
N LYS A 193 4.57 -0.90 -14.38
CA LYS A 193 5.44 -1.02 -15.56
C LYS A 193 5.45 0.35 -16.24
N THR A 194 6.59 1.04 -16.18
CA THR A 194 6.87 2.13 -17.11
C THR A 194 7.01 1.50 -18.48
N ASP A 195 6.03 1.71 -19.34
CA ASP A 195 6.15 1.43 -20.77
C ASP A 195 7.28 2.32 -21.32
N GLU A 196 8.35 1.71 -21.82
CA GLU A 196 9.36 2.35 -22.68
C GLU A 196 8.83 2.53 -24.11
#